data_AF-A0AAT9R280-F1
#
_entry.id   AF-A0AAT9R280-F1
#
_cell.length_a   1.000
_cell.length_b   1.000
_cell.length_c   1.000
_cell.angle_alpha   90.00
_cell.angle_beta   90.00
_cell.angle_gamma   90.00
#
_symmetry.space_group_name_H-M   'P 1'
#
loop_
_entity.id
_entity.type
_entity.pdbx_description
1 polymer ?
#
loop_
_entity_poly.entity_id
_entity_poly.type
_entity_poly.pdbx_seq_one_letter_code
_entity_poly.pdbx_strand_id
1 'polypeptide(L)'
;MAPSGAHNTHPPDRTEFAPVSHLEDIRNLLGLLLAGFAGAVNIVGLRNAEITTLLRNQGILIGLAGVLLLAALGSAIASVFVSNRSRIPLLIAGATVAATLAVAAFSIYAIKIPKSPTWTRAWILGVGIFFATATVAGIFVWLFKRPRNPNISLQLTLLLASAVLISSATSAFIRIEAKNQAVTSLPQLDAATEYHGSEGVISLKISAAKLRDTEWIYFTILGVPHGIDYDSQHPCLDSPDKCEYIADGDVNPNSVGAVEKNLKIPFSPLAHRHLEIRVTMCESMQKGDDCDLEMAEKVTSLDIRITRPQP
;
A
#
# COMPACT_ATOMS: atom_id res chain seq x y z
N MET A 1 -41.66 60.92 -62.01
CA MET A 1 -42.05 60.21 -60.78
C MET A 1 -41.16 59.01 -60.63
N ALA A 2 -40.17 59.10 -59.75
CA ALA A 2 -39.23 58.03 -59.43
C ALA A 2 -39.23 57.87 -57.90
N PRO A 3 -39.36 56.65 -57.34
CA PRO A 3 -39.18 56.46 -55.93
C PRO A 3 -37.70 56.14 -55.65
N SER A 4 -37.08 57.02 -54.88
CA SER A 4 -35.79 56.85 -54.24
C SER A 4 -35.94 55.89 -53.05
N GLY A 5 -35.41 54.68 -53.17
CA GLY A 5 -35.34 53.70 -52.10
C GLY A 5 -34.01 53.81 -51.36
N ALA A 6 -33.99 54.49 -50.23
CA ALA A 6 -32.83 54.60 -49.35
C ALA A 6 -32.56 53.27 -48.64
N HIS A 7 -31.42 52.66 -48.95
CA HIS A 7 -30.93 51.43 -48.35
C HIS A 7 -30.13 51.78 -47.07
N ASN A 8 -30.73 51.55 -45.90
CA ASN A 8 -30.08 51.72 -44.60
C ASN A 8 -29.00 50.65 -44.41
N THR A 9 -27.73 51.06 -44.52
CA THR A 9 -26.57 50.25 -44.13
C THR A 9 -26.33 50.40 -42.63
N HIS A 10 -26.80 49.43 -41.85
CA HIS A 10 -26.42 49.27 -40.44
C HIS A 10 -24.97 48.77 -40.38
N PRO A 11 -24.03 49.45 -39.70
CA PRO A 11 -22.70 48.90 -39.49
C PRO A 11 -22.79 47.66 -38.59
N PRO A 12 -22.07 46.57 -38.90
CA PRO A 12 -22.05 45.38 -38.06
C PRO A 12 -21.43 45.73 -36.71
N ASP A 13 -22.22 45.50 -35.68
CA ASP A 13 -21.86 45.62 -34.28
C ASP A 13 -20.60 44.76 -34.03
N ARG A 14 -19.47 45.42 -33.75
CA ARG A 14 -18.24 44.74 -33.35
C ARG A 14 -18.52 44.12 -31.99
N THR A 15 -18.84 42.83 -31.97
CA THR A 15 -18.85 42.02 -30.76
C THR A 15 -17.46 42.08 -30.15
N GLU A 16 -17.32 42.98 -29.18
CA GLU A 16 -16.19 43.11 -28.27
C GLU A 16 -16.08 41.78 -27.54
N PHE A 17 -15.14 40.93 -27.99
CA PHE A 17 -14.81 39.68 -27.33
C PHE A 17 -14.24 40.02 -25.96
N ALA A 18 -15.10 40.08 -24.95
CA ALA A 18 -14.72 40.31 -23.57
C ALA A 18 -13.68 39.24 -23.17
N PRO A 19 -12.44 39.63 -22.79
CA PRO A 19 -11.40 38.69 -22.39
C PRO A 19 -11.66 38.22 -20.96
N VAL A 20 -12.73 37.46 -20.74
CA VAL A 20 -13.08 36.90 -19.43
C VAL A 20 -13.47 35.43 -19.62
N SER A 21 -12.57 34.52 -19.21
CA SER A 21 -12.91 33.15 -18.73
C SER A 21 -11.68 32.28 -18.44
N HIS A 22 -10.50 32.56 -19.01
CA HIS A 22 -9.36 31.65 -18.87
C HIS A 22 -8.83 31.48 -17.44
N LEU A 23 -8.90 32.52 -16.60
CA LEU A 23 -8.48 32.45 -15.20
C LEU A 23 -9.42 31.60 -14.33
N GLU A 24 -10.69 31.55 -14.71
CA GLU A 24 -11.72 30.81 -13.99
C GLU A 24 -11.64 29.32 -14.31
N ASP A 25 -11.39 28.96 -15.57
CA ASP A 25 -11.11 27.59 -15.99
C ASP A 25 -9.88 27.02 -15.27
N ILE A 26 -8.80 27.81 -15.16
CA ILE A 26 -7.58 27.39 -14.47
C ILE A 26 -7.82 27.23 -12.96
N ARG A 27 -8.57 28.12 -12.31
CA ARG A 27 -8.92 27.99 -10.89
C ARG A 27 -9.80 26.78 -10.63
N ASN A 28 -10.78 26.51 -11.49
CA ASN A 28 -11.64 25.34 -11.37
C ASN A 28 -10.85 24.04 -11.57
N LEU A 29 -9.94 24.01 -12.54
CA LEU A 29 -9.06 22.86 -12.76
C LEU A 29 -8.11 22.64 -11.58
N LEU A 30 -7.48 23.70 -11.07
CA LEU A 30 -6.59 23.63 -9.91
C LEU A 30 -7.36 23.19 -8.66
N GLY A 31 -8.56 23.73 -8.44
CA GLY A 31 -9.45 23.35 -7.35
C GLY A 31 -9.86 21.88 -7.42
N LEU A 32 -10.17 21.38 -8.63
CA LEU A 32 -10.44 19.95 -8.86
C LEU A 32 -9.23 19.08 -8.54
N LEU A 33 -8.03 19.52 -8.92
CA LEU A 33 -6.77 18.81 -8.72
C LEU A 33 -6.37 18.77 -7.24
N LEU A 34 -6.56 19.89 -6.52
CA LEU A 34 -6.36 19.99 -5.08
C LEU A 34 -7.40 19.18 -4.29
N ALA A 35 -8.66 19.21 -4.71
CA ALA A 35 -9.72 18.40 -4.13
C ALA A 35 -9.47 16.90 -4.34
N GLY A 36 -9.03 16.51 -5.54
CA GLY A 36 -8.60 15.15 -5.85
C GLY A 36 -7.40 14.70 -4.99
N PHE A 37 -6.42 15.58 -4.79
CA PHE A 37 -5.29 15.33 -3.89
C PHE A 37 -5.73 15.18 -2.43
N ALA A 38 -6.52 16.13 -1.91
CA ALA A 38 -7.05 16.07 -0.55
C ALA A 38 -7.90 14.81 -0.35
N GLY A 39 -8.75 14.46 -1.32
CA GLY A 39 -9.51 13.22 -1.35
C GLY A 39 -8.62 11.98 -1.33
N ALA A 40 -7.55 11.94 -2.14
CA ALA A 40 -6.61 10.82 -2.15
C ALA A 40 -5.89 10.67 -0.81
N VAL A 41 -5.41 11.77 -0.22
CA VAL A 41 -4.77 11.74 1.11
C VAL A 41 -5.75 11.29 2.19
N ASN A 42 -7.01 11.72 2.11
CA ASN A 42 -8.05 11.36 3.08
C ASN A 42 -8.51 9.89 2.93
N ILE A 43 -8.64 9.39 1.69
CA ILE A 43 -8.92 7.96 1.39
C ILE A 43 -7.78 7.07 1.85
N VAL A 44 -6.54 7.53 1.71
CA VAL A 44 -5.36 6.82 2.17
C VAL A 44 -5.35 6.68 3.70
N GLY A 45 -6.20 7.44 4.43
CA GLY A 45 -6.64 7.06 5.77
C GLY A 45 -5.52 6.92 6.80
N LEU A 46 -4.35 7.48 6.49
CA LEU A 46 -3.17 7.44 7.34
C LEU A 46 -3.46 8.29 8.57
N ARG A 47 -4.05 7.67 9.59
CA ARG A 47 -4.10 8.25 10.93
C ARG A 47 -2.66 8.63 11.28
N ASN A 48 -2.46 9.85 11.76
CA ASN A 48 -1.14 10.46 11.94
C ASN A 48 -0.14 9.57 12.72
N ALA A 49 -0.64 8.63 13.55
CA ALA A 49 0.14 7.65 14.29
C ALA A 49 0.74 6.51 13.44
N GLU A 50 0.18 6.19 12.27
CA GLU A 50 0.66 5.08 11.41
C GLU A 50 1.76 5.54 10.43
N ILE A 51 1.85 6.84 10.16
CA ILE A 51 2.84 7.42 9.24
C ILE A 51 4.26 7.21 9.77
N THR A 52 4.48 7.35 11.07
CA THR A 52 5.80 7.17 11.69
C THR A 52 6.25 5.71 11.64
N THR A 53 5.34 4.75 11.87
CA THR A 53 5.61 3.31 11.71
C THR A 53 5.90 2.94 10.25
N LEU A 54 5.17 3.53 9.32
CA LEU A 54 5.35 3.33 7.88
C LEU A 54 6.70 3.89 7.40
N LEU A 55 7.06 5.12 7.80
CA LEU A 55 8.35 5.72 7.47
C LEU A 55 9.52 4.91 8.03
N ARG A 56 9.38 4.34 9.23
CA ARG A 56 10.42 3.52 9.87
C ARG A 56 10.64 2.19 9.15
N ASN A 57 9.58 1.55 8.66
CA ASN A 57 9.68 0.21 8.06
C ASN A 57 9.84 0.22 6.53
N GLN A 58 9.28 1.22 5.84
CA GLN A 58 9.22 1.28 4.36
C GLN A 58 9.60 2.66 3.81
N GLY A 59 10.50 3.37 4.49
CA GLY A 59 10.84 4.78 4.19
C GLY A 59 11.17 5.07 2.72
N ILE A 60 11.86 4.14 2.02
CA ILE A 60 12.20 4.30 0.60
C ILE A 60 10.95 4.35 -0.30
N LEU A 61 9.96 3.49 -0.06
CA LEU A 61 8.77 3.40 -0.90
C LEU A 61 7.82 4.59 -0.66
N ILE A 62 7.70 5.04 0.58
CA ILE A 62 6.95 6.26 0.92
C ILE A 62 7.65 7.48 0.34
N GLY A 63 8.98 7.51 0.40
CA GLY A 63 9.79 8.53 -0.26
C GLY A 63 9.53 8.59 -1.77
N LEU A 64 9.49 7.44 -2.44
CA LEU A 64 9.15 7.35 -3.87
C LEU A 64 7.76 7.94 -4.16
N ALA A 65 6.73 7.52 -3.42
CA ALA A 65 5.37 8.03 -3.59
C ALA A 65 5.30 9.55 -3.34
N GLY A 66 6.02 10.05 -2.33
CA GLY A 66 6.16 11.48 -2.05
C GLY A 66 6.85 12.25 -3.18
N VAL A 67 7.93 11.72 -3.75
CA VAL A 67 8.63 12.33 -4.89
C VAL A 67 7.72 12.40 -6.13
N LEU A 68 6.97 11.33 -6.42
CA LEU A 68 6.00 11.34 -7.53
C LEU A 68 4.94 12.42 -7.33
N LEU A 69 4.45 12.57 -6.10
CA LEU A 69 3.44 13.53 -5.76
C LEU A 69 3.95 14.98 -5.85
N LEU A 70 5.18 15.23 -5.37
CA LEU A 70 5.86 16.52 -5.53
C LEU A 70 6.12 16.86 -7.01
N ALA A 71 6.55 15.88 -7.81
CA ALA A 71 6.74 16.07 -9.25
C ALA A 71 5.42 16.39 -9.96
N ALA A 72 4.32 15.76 -9.53
CA ALA A 72 2.99 16.02 -10.06
C ALA A 72 2.51 17.43 -9.73
N LEU A 73 2.70 17.86 -8.48
CA LEU A 73 2.37 19.22 -8.02
C LEU A 73 3.22 20.26 -8.75
N GLY A 74 4.53 20.03 -8.86
CA GLY A 74 5.44 20.89 -9.60
C GLY A 74 5.03 21.03 -11.07
N SER A 75 4.62 19.94 -11.71
CA SER A 75 4.11 19.94 -13.09
C SER A 75 2.80 20.72 -13.22
N ALA A 76 1.88 20.55 -12.27
CA ALA A 76 0.62 21.31 -12.24
C ALA A 76 0.87 22.82 -12.06
N ILE A 77 1.73 23.21 -11.11
CA ILE A 77 2.08 24.61 -10.86
C ILE A 77 2.79 25.21 -12.08
N ALA A 78 3.78 24.50 -12.64
CA ALA A 78 4.47 24.94 -13.85
C ALA A 78 3.49 25.16 -15.02
N SER A 79 2.44 24.34 -15.14
CA SER A 79 1.42 24.51 -16.18
C SER A 79 0.68 25.85 -16.09
N VAL A 80 0.55 26.44 -14.89
CA VAL A 80 -0.11 27.74 -14.69
C VAL A 80 0.75 28.90 -15.18
N PHE A 81 2.08 28.81 -14.99
CA PHE A 81 3.01 29.86 -15.41
C PHE A 81 3.36 29.81 -16.90
N VAL A 82 3.07 28.69 -17.55
CA VAL A 82 3.33 28.49 -18.97
C VAL A 82 2.26 29.20 -19.80
N SER A 83 2.68 30.18 -20.60
CA SER A 83 1.78 30.85 -21.54
C SER A 83 1.27 29.87 -22.59
N ASN A 84 -0.04 29.90 -22.89
CA ASN A 84 -0.68 29.03 -23.88
C ASN A 84 -0.16 29.22 -25.32
N ARG A 85 0.65 30.27 -25.57
CA ARG A 85 1.37 30.47 -26.84
C ARG A 85 2.61 29.59 -26.97
N SER A 86 3.14 29.07 -25.87
CA SER A 86 4.30 28.19 -25.89
C SER A 86 3.90 26.81 -26.44
N ARG A 87 4.45 26.53 -27.61
CA ARG A 87 4.14 25.35 -28.41
C ARG A 87 5.39 24.49 -28.45
N ILE A 88 5.25 23.24 -28.02
CA ILE A 88 6.32 22.26 -28.17
C ILE A 88 6.05 21.35 -29.35
N PRO A 89 7.12 20.87 -30.02
CA PRO A 89 6.95 19.82 -30.99
C PRO A 89 6.32 18.62 -30.29
N LEU A 90 5.33 18.02 -30.95
CA LEU A 90 4.65 16.80 -30.51
C LEU A 90 5.64 15.74 -29.99
N LEU A 91 6.82 15.69 -30.61
CA LEU A 91 7.91 14.80 -30.24
C LEU A 91 8.31 14.86 -28.78
N ILE A 92 8.65 16.07 -28.34
CA ILE A 92 9.06 16.30 -26.96
C ILE A 92 7.86 16.07 -26.04
N ALA A 93 6.67 16.53 -26.44
CA ALA A 93 5.46 16.40 -25.65
C ALA A 93 5.18 14.94 -25.27
N GLY A 94 5.07 14.04 -26.25
CA GLY A 94 4.80 12.65 -25.87
C GLY A 94 6.03 11.85 -25.46
N ALA A 95 7.26 12.30 -25.71
CA ALA A 95 8.42 11.74 -25.00
C ALA A 95 8.30 11.99 -23.48
N THR A 96 7.84 13.17 -23.06
CA THR A 96 7.59 13.45 -21.63
C THR A 96 6.42 12.63 -21.06
N VAL A 97 5.33 12.48 -21.82
CA VAL A 97 4.20 11.62 -21.39
C VAL A 97 4.61 10.14 -21.33
N ALA A 98 5.39 9.65 -22.30
CA ALA A 98 5.90 8.28 -22.29
C ALA A 98 6.86 8.05 -21.11
N ALA A 99 7.75 8.99 -20.82
CA ALA A 99 8.65 8.91 -19.67
C ALA A 99 7.87 8.89 -18.34
N THR A 100 6.85 9.74 -18.19
CA THR A 100 6.01 9.75 -16.97
C THR A 100 5.21 8.46 -16.81
N LEU A 101 4.68 7.90 -17.90
CA LEU A 101 4.05 6.57 -17.90
C LEU A 101 5.03 5.44 -17.56
N ALA A 102 6.28 5.52 -18.02
CA ALA A 102 7.30 4.55 -17.67
C ALA A 102 7.64 4.61 -16.17
N VAL A 103 7.77 5.82 -15.61
CA VAL A 103 7.98 6.03 -14.17
C VAL A 103 6.77 5.52 -13.36
N ALA A 104 5.55 5.79 -13.83
CA ALA A 104 4.32 5.26 -13.25
C ALA A 104 4.33 3.73 -13.19
N ALA A 105 4.57 3.08 -14.33
CA ALA A 105 4.67 1.63 -14.44
C ALA A 105 5.77 1.06 -13.54
N PHE A 106 6.93 1.70 -13.50
CA PHE A 106 8.03 1.30 -12.63
C PHE A 106 7.65 1.37 -11.15
N SER A 107 6.97 2.45 -10.72
CA SER A 107 6.52 2.58 -9.33
C SER A 107 5.53 1.47 -8.92
N ILE A 108 4.63 1.10 -9.83
CA ILE A 108 3.68 -0.01 -9.65
C ILE A 108 4.41 -1.34 -9.54
N TYR A 109 5.44 -1.55 -10.35
CA TYR A 109 6.26 -2.77 -10.35
C TYR A 109 7.16 -2.88 -9.11
N ALA A 110 7.74 -1.77 -8.65
CA ALA A 110 8.63 -1.74 -7.50
C ALA A 110 7.92 -2.15 -6.19
N ILE A 111 6.61 -1.88 -6.07
CA ILE A 111 5.82 -2.23 -4.90
C ILE A 111 5.19 -3.61 -5.09
N LYS A 112 5.95 -4.65 -4.76
CA LYS A 112 5.45 -6.04 -4.74
C LYS A 112 4.48 -6.24 -3.57
N ILE A 113 3.26 -6.69 -3.88
CA ILE A 113 2.29 -7.16 -2.88
C ILE A 113 2.60 -8.62 -2.60
N PRO A 114 2.93 -9.01 -1.35
CA PRO A 114 3.08 -10.41 -0.98
C PRO A 114 1.71 -11.11 -1.11
N LYS A 115 1.70 -12.32 -1.71
CA LYS A 115 0.56 -13.27 -1.79
C LYS A 115 -0.44 -13.22 -2.96
N SER A 116 -0.37 -12.31 -3.93
CA SER A 116 -1.13 -12.56 -5.18
C SER A 116 -0.37 -13.59 -6.02
N PRO A 117 -0.99 -14.62 -6.64
CA PRO A 117 -0.29 -15.58 -7.51
C PRO A 117 0.55 -14.81 -8.53
N THR A 118 1.85 -14.77 -8.26
CA THR A 118 2.74 -13.66 -8.62
C THR A 118 3.07 -13.64 -10.11
N TRP A 119 2.87 -14.76 -10.78
CA TRP A 119 3.34 -14.92 -12.15
C TRP A 119 2.31 -14.41 -13.16
N THR A 120 1.06 -14.85 -13.07
CA THR A 120 0.03 -14.53 -14.07
C THR A 120 -0.40 -13.06 -14.03
N ARG A 121 -0.57 -12.45 -12.84
CA ARG A 121 -0.95 -11.03 -12.75
C ARG A 121 0.18 -10.06 -13.07
N ALA A 122 1.43 -10.39 -12.74
CA ALA A 122 2.58 -9.59 -13.14
C ALA A 122 2.79 -9.62 -14.66
N TRP A 123 2.57 -10.78 -15.29
CA TRP A 123 2.52 -10.90 -16.74
C TRP A 123 1.39 -10.08 -17.36
N ILE A 124 0.16 -10.16 -16.84
CA ILE A 124 -0.98 -9.40 -17.38
C ILE A 124 -0.74 -7.88 -17.25
N LEU A 125 -0.22 -7.40 -16.11
CA LEU A 125 0.13 -5.98 -15.94
C LEU A 125 1.31 -5.57 -16.83
N GLY A 126 2.36 -6.40 -16.92
CA GLY A 126 3.50 -6.14 -17.79
C GLY A 126 3.10 -6.08 -19.27
N VAL A 127 2.24 -7.00 -19.71
CA VAL A 127 1.67 -7.03 -21.06
C VAL A 127 0.77 -5.82 -21.29
N GLY A 128 -0.07 -5.45 -20.32
CA GLY A 128 -0.90 -4.24 -20.41
C GLY A 128 -0.06 -2.96 -20.54
N ILE A 129 1.00 -2.83 -19.75
CA ILE A 129 1.94 -1.71 -19.82
C ILE A 129 2.69 -1.73 -21.17
N PHE A 130 3.13 -2.90 -21.64
CA PHE A 130 3.78 -3.04 -22.94
C PHE A 130 2.85 -2.63 -24.09
N PHE A 131 1.58 -3.06 -24.08
CA PHE A 131 0.62 -2.64 -25.09
C PHE A 131 0.29 -1.15 -24.99
N ALA A 132 0.22 -0.58 -23.78
CA ALA A 132 0.02 0.85 -23.60
C ALA A 132 1.22 1.67 -24.13
N THR A 133 2.46 1.24 -23.86
CA THR A 133 3.65 1.91 -24.39
C THR A 133 3.79 1.70 -25.89
N ALA A 134 3.50 0.51 -26.41
CA ALA A 134 3.51 0.21 -27.84
C ALA A 134 2.42 0.97 -28.61
N THR A 135 1.23 1.15 -28.04
CA THR A 135 0.18 1.97 -28.66
C THR A 135 0.55 3.45 -28.65
N VAL A 136 1.10 3.97 -27.56
CA VAL A 136 1.64 5.34 -27.53
C VAL A 136 2.75 5.51 -28.57
N ALA A 137 3.71 4.58 -28.64
CA ALA A 137 4.77 4.58 -29.64
C ALA A 137 4.23 4.46 -31.08
N GLY A 138 3.20 3.64 -31.30
CA GLY A 138 2.53 3.45 -32.58
C GLY A 138 1.78 4.71 -33.05
N ILE A 139 1.06 5.37 -32.12
CA ILE A 139 0.43 6.68 -32.37
C ILE A 139 1.52 7.71 -32.72
N PHE A 140 2.66 7.67 -32.04
CA PHE A 140 3.82 8.50 -32.33
C PHE A 140 4.39 8.30 -33.73
N VAL A 141 4.64 7.05 -34.13
CA VAL A 141 5.14 6.69 -35.47
C VAL A 141 4.12 7.04 -36.56
N TRP A 142 2.82 6.85 -36.28
CA TRP A 142 1.75 7.21 -37.20
C TRP A 142 1.66 8.73 -37.39
N LEU A 143 1.81 9.51 -36.31
CA LEU A 143 1.85 10.98 -36.38
C LEU A 143 3.10 11.48 -37.11
N PHE A 144 4.24 10.80 -36.98
CA PHE A 144 5.47 11.10 -37.75
C PHE A 144 5.31 10.92 -39.26
N LYS A 145 4.47 9.98 -39.70
CA LYS A 145 4.19 9.77 -41.12
C LYS A 145 3.26 10.83 -41.72
N ARG A 146 2.62 11.69 -40.90
CA ARG A 146 1.86 12.84 -41.42
C ARG A 146 2.80 14.03 -41.67
N PRO A 147 2.87 14.59 -42.89
CA PRO A 147 3.79 15.67 -43.27
C PRO A 147 3.46 17.06 -42.66
N ARG A 148 2.78 17.10 -41.50
CA ARG A 148 2.43 18.33 -40.79
C ARG A 148 2.70 18.09 -39.31
N ASN A 149 3.83 18.57 -38.79
CA ASN A 149 4.16 18.50 -37.37
C ASN A 149 3.12 19.32 -36.57
N PRO A 150 2.18 18.66 -35.86
CA PRO A 150 1.24 19.40 -35.03
C PRO A 150 1.98 19.87 -33.78
N ASN A 151 1.84 21.16 -33.47
CA ASN A 151 2.36 21.70 -32.23
C ASN A 151 1.31 21.56 -31.13
N ILE A 152 1.70 21.01 -29.97
CA ILE A 152 0.81 20.87 -28.81
C ILE A 152 1.13 21.98 -27.79
N SER A 153 0.11 22.45 -27.08
CA SER A 153 0.29 23.36 -25.95
C SER A 153 1.10 22.68 -24.83
N LEU A 154 2.19 23.31 -24.40
CA LEU A 154 3.01 22.78 -23.31
C LEU A 154 2.20 22.68 -22.00
N GLN A 155 1.23 23.58 -21.80
CA GLN A 155 0.30 23.55 -20.66
C GLN A 155 -0.48 22.23 -20.61
N LEU A 156 -1.06 21.79 -21.73
CA LEU A 156 -1.79 20.52 -21.79
C LEU A 156 -0.88 19.32 -21.47
N THR A 157 0.36 19.37 -21.94
CA THR A 157 1.35 18.30 -21.72
C THR A 157 1.71 18.17 -20.24
N LEU A 158 1.97 19.30 -19.57
CA LEU A 158 2.26 19.34 -18.13
C LEU A 158 1.07 18.89 -17.28
N LEU A 159 -0.15 19.25 -17.68
CA LEU A 159 -1.37 18.80 -17.00
C LEU A 159 -1.57 17.28 -17.12
N LEU A 160 -1.35 16.72 -18.31
CA LEU A 160 -1.39 15.26 -18.53
C LEU A 160 -0.33 14.54 -17.70
N ALA A 161 0.91 15.06 -17.70
CA ALA A 161 2.00 14.53 -16.89
C ALA A 161 1.65 14.56 -15.39
N SER A 162 1.10 15.67 -14.90
CA SER A 162 0.64 15.80 -13.52
C SER A 162 -0.43 14.77 -13.17
N ALA A 163 -1.46 14.61 -14.01
CA ALA A 163 -2.53 13.65 -13.78
C ALA A 163 -2.03 12.20 -13.71
N VAL A 164 -1.11 11.81 -14.60
CA VAL A 164 -0.47 10.48 -14.58
C VAL A 164 0.34 10.29 -13.30
N LEU A 165 1.14 11.28 -12.90
CA LEU A 165 1.95 11.19 -11.69
C LEU A 165 1.10 11.12 -10.41
N ILE A 166 -0.01 11.88 -10.30
CA ILE A 166 -0.95 11.80 -9.16
C ILE A 166 -1.59 10.42 -9.11
N SER A 167 -2.08 9.91 -10.24
CA SER A 167 -2.70 8.58 -10.32
C SER A 167 -1.72 7.50 -9.87
N SER A 168 -0.46 7.63 -10.28
CA SER A 168 0.63 6.71 -9.93
C SER A 168 0.99 6.77 -8.45
N ALA A 169 1.13 7.98 -7.90
CA ALA A 169 1.38 8.17 -6.48
C ALA A 169 0.24 7.59 -5.63
N THR A 170 -1.00 7.82 -6.03
CA THR A 170 -2.19 7.28 -5.34
C THR A 170 -2.20 5.75 -5.37
N SER A 171 -1.96 5.15 -6.54
CA SER A 171 -1.80 3.70 -6.68
C SER A 171 -0.65 3.16 -5.81
N ALA A 172 0.48 3.85 -5.77
CA ALA A 172 1.62 3.48 -4.94
C ALA A 172 1.25 3.49 -3.45
N PHE A 173 0.55 4.52 -2.96
CA PHE A 173 0.06 4.57 -1.59
C PHE A 173 -0.88 3.42 -1.26
N ILE A 174 -1.86 3.14 -2.12
CA ILE A 174 -2.79 2.02 -1.91
C ILE A 174 -2.03 0.68 -1.81
N ARG A 175 -1.01 0.48 -2.65
CA ARG A 175 -0.19 -0.75 -2.63
C ARG A 175 0.71 -0.82 -1.41
N ILE A 176 1.31 0.29 -0.99
CA ILE A 176 2.10 0.36 0.25
C ILE A 176 1.22 0.04 1.44
N GLU A 177 0.01 0.61 1.50
CA GLU A 177 -0.95 0.30 2.56
C GLU A 177 -1.36 -1.17 2.49
N ALA A 178 -1.75 -1.72 1.34
CA ALA A 178 -2.07 -3.14 1.20
C ALA A 178 -0.90 -4.06 1.64
N LYS A 179 0.34 -3.69 1.31
CA LYS A 179 1.53 -4.40 1.77
C LYS A 179 1.72 -4.27 3.28
N ASN A 180 1.49 -3.09 3.84
CA ASN A 180 1.57 -2.84 5.27
C ASN A 180 0.46 -3.59 6.02
N GLN A 181 -0.75 -3.67 5.48
CA GLN A 181 -1.85 -4.49 5.98
C GLN A 181 -1.48 -5.98 5.98
N ALA A 182 -0.81 -6.45 4.92
CA ALA A 182 -0.32 -7.82 4.85
C ALA A 182 0.76 -8.16 5.90
N VAL A 183 1.53 -7.15 6.34
CA VAL A 183 2.57 -7.30 7.38
C VAL A 183 2.01 -7.08 8.79
N THR A 184 1.09 -6.13 8.98
CA THR A 184 0.46 -5.82 10.28
C THR A 184 -0.60 -6.84 10.70
N SER A 185 -1.02 -7.71 9.78
CA SER A 185 -1.76 -8.93 10.09
C SER A 185 -0.88 -10.06 10.65
N LEU A 186 0.43 -9.85 10.82
CA LEU A 186 1.23 -10.77 11.63
C LEU A 186 0.79 -10.67 13.10
N PRO A 187 0.56 -11.79 13.78
CA PRO A 187 0.32 -11.77 15.21
C PRO A 187 1.55 -11.21 15.93
N GLN A 188 1.33 -10.20 16.76
CA GLN A 188 2.30 -9.72 17.72
C GLN A 188 2.13 -10.50 19.03
N LEU A 189 3.26 -10.90 19.58
CA LEU A 189 3.34 -11.73 20.76
C LEU A 189 4.24 -11.06 21.80
N ASP A 190 3.71 -10.90 23.01
CA ASP A 190 4.47 -10.48 24.17
C ASP A 190 4.15 -11.41 25.33
N ALA A 191 5.13 -11.76 26.14
CA ALA A 191 4.93 -12.65 27.26
C ALA A 191 5.85 -12.30 28.42
N ALA A 192 5.30 -12.41 29.62
CA ALA A 192 6.03 -12.28 30.87
C ALA A 192 5.77 -13.52 31.74
N THR A 193 6.75 -13.90 32.54
CA THR A 193 6.60 -14.97 33.53
C THR A 193 6.66 -14.39 34.93
N GLU A 194 5.70 -14.80 35.76
CA GLU A 194 5.65 -14.51 37.19
C GLU A 194 5.78 -15.82 37.95
N TYR A 195 6.52 -15.80 39.07
CA TYR A 195 6.79 -16.99 39.88
C TYR A 195 6.23 -16.81 41.29
N HIS A 196 5.47 -17.79 41.76
CA HIS A 196 4.87 -17.84 43.08
C HIS A 196 5.23 -19.18 43.74
N GLY A 197 6.43 -19.25 44.31
CA GLY A 197 6.93 -20.47 44.94
C GLY A 197 7.20 -21.57 43.91
N SER A 198 6.47 -22.69 44.01
CA SER A 198 6.58 -23.83 43.09
C SER A 198 5.72 -23.71 41.84
N GLU A 199 4.89 -22.67 41.74
CA GLU A 199 4.02 -22.42 40.59
C GLU A 199 4.50 -21.20 39.81
N GLY A 200 4.46 -21.29 38.49
CA GLY A 200 4.72 -20.18 37.58
C GLY A 200 3.44 -19.82 36.82
N VAL A 201 3.30 -18.56 36.44
CA VAL A 201 2.22 -18.08 35.58
C VAL A 201 2.84 -17.37 34.38
N ILE A 202 2.44 -17.79 33.17
CA ILE A 202 2.75 -17.10 31.92
C ILE A 202 1.65 -16.08 31.68
N SER A 203 2.00 -14.80 31.74
CA SER A 203 1.16 -13.69 31.30
C SER A 203 1.40 -13.45 29.82
N LEU A 204 0.51 -13.96 28.98
CA LEU A 204 0.61 -13.92 27.52
C LEU A 204 -0.27 -12.81 26.97
N LYS A 205 0.30 -11.91 26.17
CA LYS A 205 -0.43 -10.89 25.40
C LYS A 205 -0.33 -11.18 23.91
N ILE A 206 -1.46 -11.50 23.30
CA ILE A 206 -1.59 -11.74 21.87
C ILE A 206 -2.33 -10.57 21.26
N SER A 207 -1.74 -9.95 20.23
CA SER A 207 -2.40 -8.90 19.47
C SER A 207 -2.22 -9.05 17.97
N ALA A 208 -3.29 -8.91 17.20
CA ALA A 208 -3.25 -8.88 15.74
C ALA A 208 -4.30 -7.89 15.24
N ALA A 209 -4.10 -7.33 14.05
CA ALA A 209 -5.04 -6.38 13.47
C ALA A 209 -5.33 -6.72 12.01
N LYS A 210 -6.51 -6.27 11.54
CA LYS A 210 -6.94 -6.41 10.15
C LYS A 210 -7.01 -7.88 9.68
N LEU A 211 -7.39 -8.79 10.58
CA LEU A 211 -7.74 -10.17 10.26
C LEU A 211 -9.07 -10.20 9.49
N ARG A 212 -9.15 -11.08 8.48
CA ARG A 212 -10.38 -11.37 7.73
C ARG A 212 -11.36 -12.17 8.61
N ASP A 213 -12.63 -12.20 8.21
CA ASP A 213 -13.68 -12.96 8.93
C ASP A 213 -13.43 -14.47 8.95
N THR A 214 -12.57 -14.97 8.06
CA THR A 214 -12.15 -16.38 7.95
C THR A 214 -10.79 -16.64 8.59
N GLU A 215 -10.15 -15.62 9.17
CA GLU A 215 -8.85 -15.73 9.83
C GLU A 215 -9.03 -15.68 11.35
N TRP A 216 -8.27 -16.52 12.05
CA TRP A 216 -8.15 -16.46 13.51
C TRP A 216 -6.71 -16.73 13.91
N ILE A 217 -6.44 -16.55 15.19
CA ILE A 217 -5.13 -16.79 15.77
C ILE A 217 -5.19 -18.05 16.62
N TYR A 218 -4.32 -19.01 16.34
CA TYR A 218 -4.11 -20.17 17.20
C TYR A 218 -2.79 -19.99 17.96
N PHE A 219 -2.77 -20.25 19.26
CA PHE A 219 -1.53 -20.23 20.04
C PHE A 219 -1.24 -21.60 20.63
N THR A 220 0.04 -21.87 20.87
CA THR A 220 0.50 -23.10 21.53
C THR A 220 1.67 -22.75 22.45
N ILE A 221 1.69 -23.37 23.63
CA ILE A 221 2.76 -23.28 24.60
C ILE A 221 3.32 -24.68 24.80
N LEU A 222 4.60 -24.82 24.49
CA LEU A 222 5.36 -26.03 24.67
C LEU A 222 6.46 -25.79 25.71
N GLY A 223 6.67 -26.76 26.58
CA GLY A 223 7.71 -26.73 27.59
C GLY A 223 8.79 -27.76 27.27
N VAL A 224 10.05 -27.35 27.37
CA VAL A 224 11.18 -28.28 27.29
C VAL A 224 11.45 -28.83 28.70
N PRO A 225 11.31 -30.15 28.94
CA PRO A 225 11.55 -30.73 30.24
C PRO A 225 13.00 -30.55 30.70
N HIS A 226 13.20 -30.52 32.02
CA HIS A 226 14.55 -30.59 32.58
C HIS A 226 15.23 -31.92 32.22
N GLY A 227 16.55 -31.87 31.98
CA GLY A 227 17.36 -33.07 31.70
C GLY A 227 17.53 -33.38 30.21
N ILE A 228 16.84 -32.65 29.33
CA ILE A 228 17.10 -32.69 27.89
C ILE A 228 17.94 -31.46 27.54
N ASP A 229 19.12 -31.68 26.96
CA ASP A 229 20.00 -30.61 26.51
C ASP A 229 19.82 -30.39 25.01
N TYR A 230 19.61 -29.13 24.63
CA TYR A 230 19.48 -28.71 23.24
C TYR A 230 20.39 -27.54 22.98
N ASP A 231 21.12 -27.63 21.88
CA ASP A 231 21.91 -26.53 21.34
C ASP A 231 21.08 -25.67 20.36
N SER A 232 19.84 -26.07 20.05
CA SER A 232 18.94 -25.35 19.16
C SER A 232 18.28 -24.16 19.88
N GLN A 233 18.07 -23.08 19.12
CA GLN A 233 17.28 -21.92 19.57
C GLN A 233 15.77 -22.23 19.63
N HIS A 234 15.30 -23.23 18.88
CA HIS A 234 13.89 -23.63 18.81
C HIS A 234 13.73 -25.14 19.00
N PRO A 235 14.01 -25.67 20.21
CA PRO A 235 14.07 -27.10 20.46
C PRO A 235 12.76 -27.84 20.17
N CYS A 236 11.60 -27.20 20.33
CA CYS A 236 10.31 -27.84 20.03
C CYS A 236 9.93 -27.75 18.55
N LEU A 237 10.64 -26.96 17.73
CA LEU A 237 10.48 -26.98 16.27
C LEU A 237 11.21 -28.18 15.67
N ASP A 238 12.45 -28.40 16.12
CA ASP A 238 13.31 -29.43 15.58
C ASP A 238 12.95 -30.83 16.10
N SER A 239 12.28 -30.91 17.25
CA SER A 239 11.90 -32.17 17.89
C SER A 239 10.61 -32.03 18.72
N PRO A 240 9.45 -31.90 18.08
CA PRO A 240 8.16 -31.68 18.77
C PRO A 240 7.84 -32.79 19.79
N ASP A 241 8.19 -34.05 19.48
CA ASP A 241 7.93 -35.22 20.36
C ASP A 241 8.65 -35.17 21.71
N LYS A 242 9.62 -34.27 21.87
CA LYS A 242 10.44 -34.14 23.08
C LYS A 242 10.05 -32.93 23.92
N CYS A 243 9.04 -32.18 23.50
CA CYS A 243 8.47 -31.10 24.28
C CYS A 243 7.15 -31.53 24.89
N GLU A 244 6.93 -31.09 26.13
CA GLU A 244 5.67 -31.28 26.82
C GLU A 244 4.70 -30.18 26.36
N TYR A 245 3.50 -30.60 26.02
CA TYR A 245 2.44 -29.68 25.67
C TYR A 245 1.84 -29.08 26.96
N ILE A 246 1.81 -27.75 27.05
CA ILE A 246 1.30 -27.04 28.25
C ILE A 246 -0.11 -26.53 28.01
N ALA A 247 -0.33 -25.79 26.91
CA ALA A 247 -1.62 -25.20 26.58
C ALA A 247 -1.71 -24.79 25.10
N ASP A 248 -2.92 -24.72 24.55
CA ASP A 248 -3.23 -24.06 23.30
C ASP A 248 -4.57 -23.31 23.38
N GLY A 249 -4.94 -22.68 22.26
CA GLY A 249 -6.30 -22.27 22.05
C GLY A 249 -6.48 -21.36 20.84
N ASP A 250 -7.73 -21.25 20.42
CA ASP A 250 -8.16 -20.34 19.38
C ASP A 250 -8.55 -18.97 19.92
N VAL A 251 -8.12 -17.94 19.21
CA VAL A 251 -8.43 -16.55 19.47
C VAL A 251 -9.05 -15.94 18.22
N ASN A 252 -10.37 -15.83 18.25
CA ASN A 252 -11.16 -15.22 17.19
C ASN A 252 -11.01 -13.68 17.19
N PRO A 253 -10.99 -13.05 16.00
CA PRO A 253 -11.02 -11.61 15.89
C PRO A 253 -12.35 -11.04 16.39
N ASN A 254 -12.32 -9.77 16.81
CA ASN A 254 -13.51 -8.98 17.11
C ASN A 254 -14.19 -8.46 15.83
N SER A 255 -15.27 -7.69 15.97
CA SER A 255 -16.04 -7.14 14.85
C SER A 255 -15.28 -6.16 13.94
N VAL A 256 -14.07 -5.73 14.31
CA VAL A 256 -13.21 -4.88 13.48
C VAL A 256 -11.99 -5.64 12.94
N GLY A 257 -11.99 -6.98 13.04
CA GLY A 257 -10.88 -7.81 12.57
C GLY A 257 -9.63 -7.70 13.45
N ALA A 258 -9.77 -7.31 14.72
CA ALA A 258 -8.64 -7.20 15.65
C ALA A 258 -8.70 -8.25 16.75
N VAL A 259 -7.53 -8.72 17.16
CA VAL A 259 -7.31 -9.58 18.32
C VAL A 259 -6.53 -8.77 19.34
N GLU A 260 -7.04 -8.72 20.57
CA GLU A 260 -6.29 -8.30 21.75
C GLU A 260 -6.74 -9.21 22.90
N LYS A 261 -5.88 -10.16 23.27
CA LYS A 261 -6.15 -11.12 24.35
C LYS A 261 -4.97 -11.17 25.31
N ASN A 262 -5.32 -11.13 26.60
CA ASN A 262 -4.41 -11.39 27.70
C ASN A 262 -4.82 -12.71 28.34
N LEU A 263 -3.89 -13.64 28.41
CA LEU A 263 -4.09 -14.97 28.99
C LEU A 263 -3.12 -15.15 30.16
N LYS A 264 -3.57 -15.87 31.18
CA LYS A 264 -2.73 -16.29 32.31
C LYS A 264 -2.74 -17.80 32.37
N ILE A 265 -1.61 -18.41 32.07
CA ILE A 265 -1.50 -19.86 31.92
C ILE A 265 -0.55 -20.37 33.00
N PRO A 266 -1.04 -21.19 33.95
CA PRO A 266 -0.18 -21.77 34.98
C PRO A 266 0.77 -22.81 34.37
N PHE A 267 1.98 -22.89 34.91
CA PHE A 267 2.97 -23.90 34.54
C PHE A 267 3.86 -24.28 35.74
N SER A 268 4.52 -25.43 35.65
CA SER A 268 5.53 -25.82 36.65
C SER A 268 6.93 -25.38 36.22
N PRO A 269 7.56 -24.40 36.91
CA PRO A 269 8.94 -23.97 36.63
C PRO A 269 9.98 -25.02 37.02
N LEU A 270 9.60 -26.03 37.80
CA LEU A 270 10.46 -27.15 38.17
C LEU A 270 10.45 -28.25 37.10
N ALA A 271 9.37 -28.40 36.35
CA ALA A 271 9.28 -29.38 35.27
C ALA A 271 10.04 -28.92 34.01
N HIS A 272 10.02 -27.61 33.73
CA HIS A 272 10.51 -27.07 32.45
C HIS A 272 11.71 -26.14 32.61
N ARG A 273 12.68 -26.25 31.69
CA ARG A 273 13.84 -25.34 31.62
C ARG A 273 13.60 -24.17 30.65
N HIS A 274 12.76 -24.41 29.65
CA HIS A 274 12.50 -23.48 28.55
C HIS A 274 11.03 -23.59 28.16
N LEU A 275 10.44 -22.47 27.76
CA LEU A 275 9.10 -22.41 27.20
C LEU A 275 9.20 -21.84 25.80
N GLU A 276 8.58 -22.52 24.85
CA GLU A 276 8.39 -22.04 23.49
C GLU A 276 6.91 -21.71 23.31
N ILE A 277 6.63 -20.44 23.03
CA ILE A 277 5.28 -19.96 22.77
C ILE A 277 5.18 -19.64 21.29
N ARG A 278 4.21 -20.24 20.62
CA ARG A 278 3.91 -19.97 19.21
C ARG A 278 2.55 -19.38 19.06
N VAL A 279 2.46 -18.45 18.12
CA VAL A 279 1.21 -17.88 17.66
C VAL A 279 1.19 -17.93 16.15
N THR A 280 0.15 -18.57 15.64
CA THR A 280 -0.03 -18.91 14.24
C THR A 280 -1.30 -18.25 13.74
N MET A 281 -1.22 -17.56 12.60
CA MET A 281 -2.42 -17.07 11.92
C MET A 281 -2.98 -18.19 11.04
N CYS A 282 -4.20 -18.59 11.35
CA CYS A 282 -4.93 -19.66 10.66
C CYS A 282 -5.95 -19.05 9.71
N GLU A 283 -6.17 -19.70 8.58
CA GLU A 283 -7.22 -19.33 7.61
C GLU A 283 -8.03 -20.59 7.32
N SER A 284 -9.34 -20.52 7.51
CA SER A 284 -10.23 -21.64 7.22
C SER A 284 -10.90 -21.44 5.87
N MET A 285 -11.08 -22.53 5.13
CA MET A 285 -12.08 -22.58 4.07
C MET A 285 -13.48 -22.99 4.60
N GLN A 286 -13.57 -23.65 5.76
CA GLN A 286 -14.80 -24.06 6.43
C GLN A 286 -14.72 -23.99 7.97
N LYS A 287 -15.63 -23.22 8.57
CA LYS A 287 -15.75 -23.01 10.03
C LYS A 287 -15.71 -24.35 10.79
N GLY A 288 -14.60 -24.65 11.47
CA GLY A 288 -14.38 -25.89 12.25
C GLY A 288 -13.19 -26.74 11.82
N ASP A 289 -12.48 -26.38 10.74
CA ASP A 289 -11.21 -27.03 10.39
C ASP A 289 -10.11 -26.70 11.40
N ASP A 290 -9.40 -27.72 11.87
CA ASP A 290 -8.20 -27.56 12.69
C ASP A 290 -7.16 -26.72 11.93
N CYS A 291 -6.46 -25.85 12.64
CA CYS A 291 -5.39 -25.06 12.05
C CYS A 291 -4.27 -26.00 11.60
N ASP A 292 -4.14 -26.23 10.30
CA ASP A 292 -3.02 -26.98 9.74
C ASP A 292 -1.74 -26.16 9.91
N LEU A 293 -1.01 -26.47 10.99
CA LEU A 293 0.22 -25.79 11.38
C LEU A 293 1.32 -25.94 10.32
N GLU A 294 1.26 -26.96 9.46
CA GLU A 294 2.22 -27.16 8.38
C GLU A 294 1.99 -26.19 7.21
N MET A 295 0.75 -25.74 7.01
CA MET A 295 0.39 -24.80 5.94
C MET A 295 0.33 -23.33 6.39
N ALA A 296 0.54 -23.07 7.69
CA ALA A 296 0.43 -21.73 8.20
C ALA A 296 1.62 -20.85 7.80
N GLU A 297 1.39 -19.91 6.88
CA GLU A 297 2.44 -19.02 6.34
C GLU A 297 2.91 -17.93 7.33
N LYS A 298 2.24 -17.75 8.46
CA LYS A 298 2.49 -16.64 9.40
C LYS A 298 2.55 -17.14 10.84
N VAL A 299 3.77 -17.39 11.31
CA VAL A 299 4.07 -17.83 12.67
C VAL A 299 4.92 -16.77 13.34
N THR A 300 4.62 -16.49 14.61
CA THR A 300 5.47 -15.72 15.51
C THR A 300 5.76 -16.58 16.72
N SER A 301 7.03 -16.77 17.03
CA SER A 301 7.48 -17.54 18.20
C SER A 301 8.18 -16.64 19.20
N LEU A 302 8.06 -17.00 20.48
CA LEU A 302 8.77 -16.39 21.58
C LEU A 302 9.31 -17.48 22.50
N ASP A 303 10.60 -17.37 22.79
CA ASP A 303 11.35 -18.32 23.59
C ASP A 303 11.68 -17.72 24.95
N ILE A 304 11.23 -18.37 26.02
CA ILE A 304 11.42 -17.92 27.40
C ILE A 304 12.25 -18.94 28.16
N ARG A 305 13.44 -18.52 28.59
CA ARG A 305 14.23 -19.32 29.52
C ARG A 305 13.67 -19.18 30.93
N ILE A 306 13.41 -20.32 31.56
CA ILE A 306 12.98 -20.36 32.95
C ILE A 306 14.24 -20.33 33.83
N THR A 307 14.46 -19.23 34.53
CA THR A 307 15.43 -19.20 35.63
C THR A 307 14.83 -19.88 36.84
N ARG A 308 15.52 -20.89 37.39
CA ARG A 308 15.08 -21.54 38.62
C ARG A 308 14.89 -20.49 39.72
N PRO A 309 13.76 -20.50 40.44
CA PRO A 309 13.62 -19.67 41.62
C PRO A 309 14.75 -20.01 42.59
N GLN A 310 15.51 -18.99 43.01
CA GLN A 310 16.49 -19.18 44.08
C GLN A 310 15.71 -19.53 45.35
N PRO A 311 16.13 -20.59 46.07
CA PRO A 311 15.45 -21.04 47.29
C PRO A 311 15.48 -19.99 48.41
#